data_AF-G0UJ82-F1
#
_entry.id   AF-G0UJ82-F1
#
_cell.length_a   1.000
_cell.length_b   1.000
_cell.length_c   1.000
_cell.angle_alpha   90.00
_cell.angle_beta   90.00
_cell.angle_gamma   90.00
#
_symmetry.space_group_name_H-M   'P 1'
#
loop_
_entity.id
_entity.type
_entity.pdbx_description
1 polymer ?
#
loop_
_entity_poly.entity_id
_entity_poly.type
_entity_poly.pdbx_seq_one_letter_code
_entity_poly.pdbx_strand_id
1 'polypeptide(L)'
;MKSSRLCRIKRDFDAWAYSINWPQTSASLPLLGFASLTVEDIKFAYNAWCFLRLAMFYGTEQPKVLSKLVGCTPSMDIIHGGNRLFYMHAQVGGQLSVNKVKVALTPCHNDARPIQAFRWIDAAYRGGWGLSDVGENRGVEIVLGMENGMSEEVRSQCDHFLYISQYGSMGSLSMMSAMAIAVHLAFSARWGGSGSLDYFTPKKGHMPLSSDSSATLTPHALPHEKDLVHMSNADIKAVLAQRRSFYKLQLSVMVHNEFGDRNIGAIMRNANVFNCEEMIVLNRRKFNRRGAVGTQHLLTTTCHATLSDADCQARLQGYVLWLLHQYYPYLKIHAVPSHDSDATFLRHDDAHLQWWLKNRVHCLYKAHPASNDSESHCPQSSRASEDDWARLCEDEIFLDDEHSIMKAVKDTATHGYRGIMLVIPEEGTSPPIELVKCAQRLVHVVHPSRLAHEVQRGLNGALASAIALERLRTAIDNL
;
A
#
# COMPACT_ATOMS: atom_id res chain seq x y z
N MET A 1 43.32 3.26 20.98
CA MET A 1 42.59 4.07 19.99
C MET A 1 42.45 3.29 18.69
N LYS A 2 41.34 2.57 18.50
CA LYS A 2 41.01 1.86 17.25
C LYS A 2 40.11 2.75 16.41
N SER A 3 40.60 3.14 15.25
CA SER A 3 39.87 3.83 14.18
C SER A 3 38.62 3.02 13.79
N SER A 4 37.47 3.43 14.29
CA SER A 4 36.16 3.00 13.83
C SER A 4 35.48 4.16 13.10
N ARG A 5 36.08 4.59 11.98
CA ARG A 5 35.35 5.35 10.96
C ARG A 5 34.51 4.37 10.15
N LEU A 6 33.53 3.73 10.80
CA LEU A 6 32.40 3.14 10.11
C LEU A 6 31.62 4.31 9.54
N CYS A 7 31.80 4.54 8.23
CA CYS A 7 30.97 5.41 7.43
C CYS A 7 29.50 5.01 7.68
N ARG A 8 28.80 5.77 8.52
CA ARG A 8 27.33 5.78 8.54
C ARG A 8 26.90 6.50 7.27
N ILE A 9 26.86 5.73 6.18
CA ILE A 9 26.35 6.11 4.86
C ILE A 9 25.03 6.86 5.06
N LYS A 10 25.00 8.14 4.68
CA LYS A 10 23.80 9.00 4.76
C LYS A 10 22.86 8.60 3.62
N ARG A 11 22.02 7.60 3.88
CA ARG A 11 20.89 7.26 3.00
C ARG A 11 19.89 8.41 3.03
N ASP A 12 20.00 9.34 2.09
CA ASP A 12 18.96 10.33 1.86
C ASP A 12 17.78 9.60 1.19
N PHE A 13 16.90 9.06 2.05
CA PHE A 13 15.73 8.28 1.66
C PHE A 13 14.72 9.16 0.89
N ASP A 14 14.87 10.48 1.00
CA ASP A 14 13.84 11.48 0.75
C ASP A 14 14.27 12.55 -0.28
N ALA A 15 15.28 12.28 -1.12
CA ALA A 15 15.64 13.14 -2.27
C ALA A 15 14.52 13.29 -3.34
N TRP A 16 13.37 12.66 -3.10
CA TRP A 16 12.08 12.78 -3.80
C TRP A 16 11.51 14.21 -3.83
N ALA A 17 12.03 15.06 -2.95
CA ALA A 17 11.48 16.36 -2.58
C ALA A 17 11.93 17.54 -3.48
N TYR A 18 12.98 17.39 -4.28
CA TYR A 18 13.66 18.57 -4.84
C TYR A 18 12.97 19.22 -6.05
N SER A 19 11.99 18.57 -6.68
CA SER A 19 11.17 19.17 -7.76
C SER A 19 9.80 18.49 -7.85
N ILE A 20 8.88 18.89 -6.96
CA ILE A 20 7.49 18.43 -7.01
C ILE A 20 6.70 19.38 -7.94
N ASN A 21 6.37 18.91 -9.13
CA ASN A 21 5.32 19.52 -9.95
C ASN A 21 3.98 18.89 -9.56
N TRP A 22 3.08 19.67 -8.97
CA TRP A 22 1.74 19.21 -8.60
C TRP A 22 0.68 20.25 -9.00
N PRO A 23 0.35 20.32 -10.30
CA PRO A 23 -0.66 21.24 -10.81
C PRO A 23 -2.01 20.88 -10.19
N GLN A 24 -2.61 21.82 -9.46
CA GLN A 24 -3.95 21.68 -8.89
C GLN A 24 -5.00 21.97 -9.98
N THR A 25 -4.97 21.17 -11.06
CA THR A 25 -5.87 21.34 -12.21
C THR A 25 -6.54 20.01 -12.53
N SER A 26 -7.87 20.00 -12.63
CA SER A 26 -8.65 18.76 -12.74
C SER A 26 -8.33 17.94 -14.01
N ALA A 27 -7.92 18.58 -15.09
CA ALA A 27 -7.48 17.90 -16.31
C ALA A 27 -6.24 17.01 -16.11
N SER A 28 -5.47 17.26 -15.04
CA SER A 28 -4.18 16.62 -14.79
C SER A 28 -4.22 15.63 -13.63
N LEU A 29 -5.29 15.59 -12.83
CA LEU A 29 -5.32 14.88 -11.55
C LEU A 29 -6.57 13.98 -11.43
N PRO A 30 -6.41 12.65 -11.33
CA PRO A 30 -7.54 11.72 -11.41
C PRO A 30 -8.60 11.88 -10.33
N LEU A 31 -8.24 12.22 -9.08
CA LEU A 31 -9.21 12.38 -7.98
C LEU A 31 -9.53 13.83 -7.62
N LEU A 32 -8.96 14.82 -8.31
CA LEU A 32 -9.25 16.21 -8.03
C LEU A 32 -10.75 16.49 -8.23
N GLY A 33 -11.37 17.09 -7.21
CA GLY A 33 -12.81 17.33 -7.11
C GLY A 33 -13.68 16.10 -6.84
N PHE A 34 -13.13 14.88 -6.86
CA PHE A 34 -13.86 13.65 -6.53
C PHE A 34 -13.65 13.24 -5.07
N ALA A 35 -12.39 13.16 -4.63
CA ALA A 35 -12.03 12.79 -3.28
C ALA A 35 -10.87 13.66 -2.76
N SER A 36 -10.95 14.04 -1.48
CA SER A 36 -9.85 14.66 -0.74
C SER A 36 -9.50 13.88 0.50
N LEU A 37 -8.27 14.08 0.97
CA LEU A 37 -7.71 13.35 2.10
C LEU A 37 -7.49 14.31 3.26
N THR A 38 -8.09 13.98 4.40
CA THR A 38 -7.99 14.75 5.63
C THR A 38 -7.63 13.83 6.77
N VAL A 39 -6.72 14.31 7.61
CA VAL A 39 -6.34 13.64 8.85
C VAL A 39 -6.50 14.60 10.01
N GLU A 40 -6.87 14.04 11.16
CA GLU A 40 -7.01 14.82 12.37
C GLU A 40 -5.66 15.36 12.85
N ASP A 41 -4.64 14.51 12.95
CA ASP A 41 -3.29 14.88 13.39
C ASP A 41 -2.23 13.94 12.78
N ILE A 42 -1.00 14.45 12.61
CA ILE A 42 0.15 13.66 12.14
C ILE A 42 1.38 14.00 12.98
N LYS A 43 1.88 13.01 13.72
CA LYS A 43 3.04 13.18 14.61
C LYS A 43 4.37 12.73 14.01
N PHE A 44 4.32 11.75 13.10
CA PHE A 44 5.53 11.14 12.53
C PHE A 44 5.79 11.65 11.12
N ALA A 45 7.04 12.09 10.87
CA ALA A 45 7.53 12.50 9.55
C ALA A 45 7.23 11.47 8.45
N TYR A 46 7.45 10.19 8.75
CA TYR A 46 7.15 9.10 7.82
C TYR A 46 5.67 9.07 7.39
N ASN A 47 4.74 9.33 8.32
CA ASN A 47 3.31 9.37 8.00
C ASN A 47 2.96 10.63 7.18
N ALA A 48 3.57 11.78 7.49
CA ALA A 48 3.42 13.01 6.70
C ALA A 48 3.85 12.80 5.24
N TRP A 49 4.98 12.12 5.01
CA TRP A 49 5.43 11.76 3.67
C TRP A 49 4.50 10.77 2.97
N CYS A 50 4.05 9.73 3.66
CA CYS A 50 3.07 8.79 3.12
C CYS A 50 1.78 9.51 2.72
N PHE A 51 1.38 10.54 3.46
CA PHE A 51 0.17 11.30 3.21
C PHE A 51 0.24 12.12 1.92
N LEU A 52 1.33 12.87 1.73
CA LEU A 52 1.61 13.55 0.46
C LEU A 52 1.70 12.55 -0.70
N ARG A 53 2.39 11.42 -0.49
CA ARG A 53 2.59 10.39 -1.51
C ARG A 53 1.27 9.78 -1.99
N LEU A 54 0.34 9.48 -1.09
CA LEU A 54 -1.00 9.01 -1.45
C LEU A 54 -1.75 10.06 -2.26
N ALA A 55 -1.75 11.31 -1.79
CA ALA A 55 -2.44 12.40 -2.46
C ALA A 55 -1.90 12.62 -3.89
N MET A 56 -0.58 12.57 -4.08
CA MET A 56 0.05 12.71 -5.40
C MET A 56 -0.17 11.48 -6.28
N PHE A 57 -0.07 10.26 -5.75
CA PHE A 57 -0.26 9.03 -6.52
C PHE A 57 -1.66 8.95 -7.11
N TYR A 58 -2.69 9.26 -6.32
CA TYR A 58 -4.08 9.26 -6.76
C TYR A 58 -4.53 10.59 -7.39
N GLY A 59 -3.69 11.62 -7.33
CA GLY A 59 -3.96 12.96 -7.83
C GLY A 59 -5.20 13.58 -7.18
N THR A 60 -5.15 13.76 -5.86
CA THR A 60 -6.16 14.52 -5.10
C THR A 60 -5.77 16.00 -5.05
N GLU A 61 -6.60 16.82 -4.41
CA GLU A 61 -6.16 18.13 -3.91
C GLU A 61 -5.08 17.99 -2.84
N GLN A 62 -4.44 19.10 -2.49
CA GLN A 62 -3.51 19.15 -1.36
C GLN A 62 -4.18 18.61 -0.08
N PRO A 63 -3.58 17.60 0.58
CA PRO A 63 -4.19 16.95 1.73
C PRO A 63 -4.22 17.89 2.94
N LYS A 64 -5.15 17.63 3.86
CA LYS A 64 -5.43 18.50 5.00
C LYS A 64 -5.09 17.84 6.32
N VAL A 65 -4.47 18.59 7.23
CA VAL A 65 -4.26 18.23 8.64
C VAL A 65 -5.06 19.21 9.49
N LEU A 66 -6.00 18.70 10.29
CA LEU A 66 -6.87 19.54 11.12
C LEU A 66 -6.11 20.18 12.29
N SER A 67 -5.25 19.40 12.93
CA SER A 67 -4.31 19.88 13.95
C SER A 67 -3.41 20.98 13.40
N LYS A 68 -3.16 21.99 14.22
CA LYS A 68 -2.17 23.06 13.94
C LYS A 68 -0.72 22.59 14.08
N LEU A 69 -0.50 21.34 14.50
CA LEU A 69 0.82 20.75 14.76
C LEU A 69 1.66 21.54 15.79
N VAL A 70 0.98 22.25 16.71
CA VAL A 70 1.63 23.06 17.75
C VAL A 70 2.37 22.14 18.72
N GLY A 71 3.68 22.28 18.82
CA GLY A 71 4.53 21.43 19.68
C GLY A 71 4.84 20.04 19.12
N CYS A 72 4.30 19.68 17.95
CA CYS A 72 4.59 18.44 17.24
C CYS A 72 4.73 18.73 15.74
N THR A 73 5.80 19.44 15.35
CA THR A 73 6.17 19.52 13.94
C THR A 73 6.73 18.15 13.53
N PRO A 74 6.20 17.51 12.47
CA PRO A 74 6.81 16.30 11.94
C PRO A 74 8.30 16.57 11.72
N SER A 75 9.18 15.86 12.41
CA SER A 75 10.63 16.03 12.25
C SER A 75 11.08 15.27 11.01
N MET A 76 10.72 15.78 9.82
CA MET A 76 11.22 15.22 8.57
C MET A 76 12.68 15.64 8.46
N ASP A 77 13.65 14.75 8.31
CA ASP A 77 15.08 15.11 8.25
C ASP A 77 15.40 15.44 6.78
N ILE A 78 15.41 16.65 6.19
CA ILE A 78 15.59 18.10 6.49
C ILE A 78 16.87 18.74 5.98
N ILE A 79 17.94 18.03 5.61
CA ILE A 79 19.18 18.75 5.23
C ILE A 79 18.93 19.89 4.20
N HIS A 80 17.87 19.83 3.36
CA HIS A 80 17.41 20.95 2.51
C HIS A 80 15.88 21.24 2.39
N GLY A 81 15.00 20.92 3.37
CA GLY A 81 13.63 21.51 3.40
C GLY A 81 12.39 20.60 3.31
N GLY A 82 12.44 19.35 3.80
CA GLY A 82 11.27 18.45 3.83
C GLY A 82 10.02 19.03 4.50
N ASN A 83 10.17 19.68 5.67
CA ASN A 83 9.04 20.34 6.32
C ASN A 83 8.44 21.45 5.46
N ARG A 84 9.28 22.26 4.79
CA ARG A 84 8.82 23.31 3.88
C ARG A 84 7.93 22.72 2.79
N LEU A 85 8.35 21.61 2.18
CA LEU A 85 7.55 20.95 1.12
C LEU A 85 6.23 20.43 1.65
N PHE A 86 6.21 19.85 2.84
CA PHE A 86 4.95 19.46 3.47
C PHE A 86 4.03 20.65 3.68
N TYR A 87 4.49 21.75 4.26
CA TYR A 87 3.69 22.96 4.43
C TYR A 87 3.32 23.65 3.10
N MET A 88 4.08 23.46 2.02
CA MET A 88 3.74 23.95 0.68
C MET A 88 2.64 23.14 -0.01
N HIS A 89 2.54 21.85 0.34
CA HIS A 89 1.69 20.89 -0.37
C HIS A 89 0.63 20.23 0.54
N ALA A 90 0.49 20.68 1.78
CA ALA A 90 -0.55 20.27 2.71
C ALA A 90 -1.14 21.47 3.45
N GLN A 91 -2.44 21.43 3.70
CA GLN A 91 -3.16 22.45 4.46
C GLN A 91 -3.15 22.08 5.95
N VAL A 92 -2.36 22.79 6.76
CA VAL A 92 -2.23 22.55 8.20
C VAL A 92 -3.10 23.53 9.00
N GLY A 93 -3.80 23.03 10.02
CA GLY A 93 -4.76 23.84 10.79
C GLY A 93 -6.05 24.12 10.02
N GLY A 94 -6.38 23.28 9.04
CA GLY A 94 -7.58 23.41 8.22
C GLY A 94 -8.85 22.96 8.95
N GLN A 95 -10.00 23.19 8.31
CA GLN A 95 -11.30 22.72 8.78
C GLN A 95 -11.88 21.71 7.79
N LEU A 96 -12.74 20.81 8.26
CA LEU A 96 -13.52 19.93 7.38
C LEU A 96 -14.37 20.75 6.41
N SER A 97 -14.58 20.22 5.21
CA SER A 97 -15.34 20.89 4.18
C SER A 97 -16.83 20.90 4.51
N VAL A 98 -17.44 22.06 4.32
CA VAL A 98 -18.90 22.23 4.43
C VAL A 98 -19.67 21.68 3.22
N ASN A 99 -18.98 21.49 2.09
CA ASN A 99 -19.61 21.12 0.81
C ASN A 99 -19.41 19.65 0.42
N LYS A 100 -18.42 18.97 1.01
CA LYS A 100 -18.12 17.56 0.72
C LYS A 100 -18.85 16.63 1.68
N VAL A 101 -19.18 15.43 1.19
CA VAL A 101 -19.61 14.33 2.05
C VAL A 101 -18.39 13.82 2.82
N LYS A 102 -18.43 13.92 4.15
CA LYS A 102 -17.32 13.57 5.04
C LYS A 102 -17.43 12.11 5.45
N VAL A 103 -16.45 11.31 5.05
CA VAL A 103 -16.41 9.87 5.26
C VAL A 103 -15.32 9.56 6.28
N ALA A 104 -15.71 9.31 7.52
CA ALA A 104 -14.81 8.95 8.60
C ALA A 104 -14.37 7.48 8.49
N LEU A 105 -13.07 7.26 8.51
CA LEU A 105 -12.49 5.93 8.67
C LEU A 105 -12.27 5.67 10.16
N THR A 106 -13.29 5.12 10.81
CA THR A 106 -13.27 4.79 12.23
C THR A 106 -14.21 3.62 12.54
N PRO A 107 -13.73 2.58 13.24
CA PRO A 107 -14.62 1.55 13.76
C PRO A 107 -15.38 2.00 15.02
N CYS A 108 -15.00 3.13 15.61
CA CYS A 108 -15.56 3.64 16.87
C CYS A 108 -16.87 4.42 16.63
N HIS A 109 -17.86 3.82 15.97
CA HIS A 109 -19.18 4.42 15.76
C HIS A 109 -20.25 3.35 15.58
N ASN A 110 -21.47 3.59 16.10
CA ASN A 110 -22.56 2.61 16.02
C ASN A 110 -23.00 2.31 14.58
N ASP A 111 -22.94 3.33 13.72
CA ASP A 111 -23.26 3.20 12.28
C ASP A 111 -22.04 2.79 11.42
N ALA A 112 -20.94 2.37 12.03
CA ALA A 112 -19.76 1.97 11.29
C ALA A 112 -20.04 0.72 10.43
N ARG A 113 -19.67 0.77 9.15
CA ARG A 113 -19.89 -0.31 8.18
C ARG A 113 -18.62 -0.65 7.38
N PRO A 114 -18.51 -1.86 6.79
CA PRO A 114 -17.36 -2.22 5.96
C PRO A 114 -17.15 -1.22 4.81
N ILE A 115 -15.92 -0.74 4.66
CA ILE A 115 -15.55 0.20 3.59
C ILE A 115 -15.75 -0.39 2.19
N GLN A 116 -15.62 -1.71 2.04
CA GLN A 116 -15.79 -2.40 0.76
C GLN A 116 -17.24 -2.33 0.24
N ALA A 117 -18.22 -2.18 1.13
CA ALA A 117 -19.63 -2.05 0.76
C ALA A 117 -20.05 -0.59 0.50
N PHE A 118 -19.14 0.36 0.68
CA PHE A 118 -19.47 1.78 0.58
C PHE A 118 -19.55 2.25 -0.86
N ARG A 119 -20.65 2.92 -1.21
CA ARG A 119 -20.90 3.47 -2.54
C ARG A 119 -20.22 4.83 -2.70
N TRP A 120 -18.92 4.82 -2.98
CA TRP A 120 -18.12 6.02 -3.18
C TRP A 120 -18.66 6.96 -4.27
N ILE A 121 -19.10 6.40 -5.40
CA ILE A 121 -19.62 7.18 -6.53
C ILE A 121 -20.90 7.94 -6.17
N ASP A 122 -21.83 7.30 -5.47
CA ASP A 122 -23.06 7.92 -4.97
C ASP A 122 -22.76 9.02 -3.95
N ALA A 123 -21.83 8.76 -3.02
CA ALA A 123 -21.41 9.74 -2.03
C ALA A 123 -20.74 10.95 -2.69
N ALA A 124 -19.91 10.75 -3.71
CA ALA A 124 -19.30 11.83 -4.47
C ALA A 124 -20.35 12.67 -5.19
N TYR A 125 -21.33 12.06 -5.88
CA TYR A 125 -22.44 12.78 -6.51
C TYR A 125 -23.27 13.59 -5.50
N ARG A 126 -23.57 13.02 -4.33
CA ARG A 126 -24.26 13.74 -3.23
C ARG A 126 -23.44 14.91 -2.71
N GLY A 127 -22.12 14.79 -2.69
CA GLY A 127 -21.18 15.87 -2.40
C GLY A 127 -20.98 16.86 -3.56
N GLY A 128 -21.79 16.77 -4.61
CA GLY A 128 -21.79 17.71 -5.74
C GLY A 128 -20.75 17.43 -6.83
N TRP A 129 -20.09 16.27 -6.82
CA TRP A 129 -19.21 15.89 -7.93
C TRP A 129 -19.98 15.80 -9.26
N GLY A 130 -19.40 16.29 -10.35
CA GLY A 130 -20.01 16.28 -11.69
C GLY A 130 -20.98 17.44 -11.99
N LEU A 131 -21.27 18.32 -11.03
CA LEU A 131 -22.06 19.53 -11.26
C LEU A 131 -21.20 20.61 -11.96
N SER A 132 -21.78 21.31 -12.94
CA SER A 132 -21.10 22.24 -13.87
C SER A 132 -20.55 23.52 -13.26
N ASP A 133 -20.85 23.81 -12.01
CA ASP A 133 -20.27 24.97 -11.32
C ASP A 133 -18.81 24.69 -10.94
N VAL A 134 -17.94 25.42 -11.62
CA VAL A 134 -16.49 25.42 -11.43
C VAL A 134 -16.17 26.04 -10.06
N GLY A 135 -15.97 25.17 -9.07
CA GLY A 135 -15.46 25.50 -7.74
C GLY A 135 -15.01 24.22 -7.06
N GLU A 136 -13.71 24.05 -6.89
CA GLU A 136 -12.98 22.78 -6.63
C GLU A 136 -13.27 22.06 -5.30
N ASN A 137 -14.36 22.38 -4.59
CA ASN A 137 -14.64 21.86 -3.25
C ASN A 137 -15.90 21.01 -3.20
N ARG A 138 -15.95 19.94 -3.99
CA ARG A 138 -17.08 19.00 -4.09
C ARG A 138 -16.57 17.55 -4.04
N GLY A 139 -17.49 16.58 -3.96
CA GLY A 139 -17.18 15.16 -3.83
C GLY A 139 -17.13 14.67 -2.38
N VAL A 140 -16.23 13.73 -2.10
CA VAL A 140 -16.03 13.16 -0.75
C VAL A 140 -14.77 13.70 -0.08
N GLU A 141 -14.81 13.85 1.24
CA GLU A 141 -13.64 14.09 2.08
C GLU A 141 -13.41 12.87 2.96
N ILE A 142 -12.33 12.14 2.72
CA ILE A 142 -11.95 10.96 3.51
C ILE A 142 -11.24 11.47 4.77
N VAL A 143 -11.84 11.23 5.93
CA VAL A 143 -11.37 11.74 7.22
C VAL A 143 -10.81 10.59 8.04
N LEU A 144 -9.58 10.72 8.53
CA LEU A 144 -8.94 9.71 9.35
C LEU A 144 -8.40 10.31 10.66
N GLY A 145 -8.72 9.65 11.78
CA GLY A 145 -8.17 9.99 13.09
C GLY A 145 -6.70 9.59 13.24
N MET A 146 -6.15 9.74 14.44
CA MET A 146 -4.82 9.24 14.79
C MET A 146 -4.81 7.70 14.88
N GLU A 147 -3.63 7.10 15.07
CA GLU A 147 -3.49 5.64 15.32
C GLU A 147 -4.39 5.13 16.47
N ASN A 148 -4.74 6.00 17.43
CA ASN A 148 -5.59 5.65 18.58
C ASN A 148 -7.08 5.96 18.35
N GLY A 149 -7.46 6.44 17.17
CA GLY A 149 -8.85 6.80 16.83
C GLY A 149 -9.04 8.28 16.52
N MET A 150 -10.31 8.62 16.33
CA MET A 150 -10.80 9.94 15.94
C MET A 150 -11.50 10.62 17.14
N SER A 151 -11.27 11.91 17.36
CA SER A 151 -11.96 12.65 18.43
C SER A 151 -13.45 12.83 18.14
N GLU A 152 -14.22 13.09 19.20
CA GLU A 152 -15.65 13.33 19.07
C GLU A 152 -15.97 14.56 18.23
N GLU A 153 -15.17 15.62 18.39
CA GLU A 153 -15.34 16.88 17.66
C GLU A 153 -15.24 16.68 16.14
N VAL A 154 -14.30 15.85 15.67
CA VAL A 154 -14.15 15.52 14.25
C VAL A 154 -15.22 14.53 13.81
N ARG A 155 -15.49 13.51 14.65
CA ARG A 155 -16.45 12.45 14.36
C ARG A 155 -17.87 12.98 14.18
N SER A 156 -18.31 13.91 15.03
CA SER A 156 -19.66 14.49 14.99
C SER A 156 -19.92 15.34 13.74
N GLN A 157 -18.86 15.72 13.02
CA GLN A 157 -18.97 16.46 11.75
C GLN A 157 -19.02 15.53 10.54
N CYS A 158 -18.84 14.22 10.70
CA CYS A 158 -18.79 13.27 9.58
C CYS A 158 -20.18 12.71 9.24
N ASP A 159 -20.39 12.43 7.94
CA ASP A 159 -21.68 11.96 7.39
C ASP A 159 -21.76 10.43 7.33
N HIS A 160 -20.62 9.76 7.19
CA HIS A 160 -20.51 8.30 7.10
C HIS A 160 -19.34 7.78 7.92
N PHE A 161 -19.51 6.60 8.52
CA PHE A 161 -18.51 5.94 9.34
C PHE A 161 -18.19 4.57 8.75
N LEU A 162 -16.92 4.36 8.39
CA LEU A 162 -16.46 3.16 7.72
C LEU A 162 -15.33 2.50 8.49
N TYR A 163 -15.19 1.19 8.35
CA TYR A 163 -14.05 0.44 8.83
C TYR A 163 -13.50 -0.51 7.77
N ILE A 164 -12.21 -0.83 7.86
CA ILE A 164 -11.59 -1.88 7.05
C ILE A 164 -11.78 -3.19 7.80
N SER A 165 -12.45 -4.15 7.17
CA SER A 165 -12.64 -5.48 7.74
C SER A 165 -11.29 -6.17 7.96
N GLN A 166 -11.11 -6.71 9.16
CA GLN A 166 -9.91 -7.41 9.56
C GLN A 166 -10.15 -8.92 9.59
N TYR A 167 -9.08 -9.68 9.45
CA TYR A 167 -9.09 -11.14 9.40
C TYR A 167 -8.09 -11.74 10.40
N GLY A 168 -7.10 -10.93 10.79
CA GLY A 168 -6.04 -11.22 11.76
C GLY A 168 -6.45 -11.11 13.22
N SER A 169 -5.44 -10.89 14.06
CA SER A 169 -5.57 -10.99 15.52
C SER A 169 -5.15 -9.78 16.32
N MET A 170 -4.16 -9.00 15.89
CA MET A 170 -3.50 -8.02 16.76
C MET A 170 -3.01 -6.83 15.96
N GLY A 171 -3.39 -5.65 16.45
CA GLY A 171 -2.99 -4.37 15.93
C GLY A 171 -3.80 -4.02 14.70
N SER A 172 -4.55 -2.91 14.80
CA SER A 172 -5.12 -2.21 13.66
C SER A 172 -4.09 -2.01 12.55
N LEU A 173 -4.51 -1.75 11.31
CA LEU A 173 -3.58 -1.24 10.28
C LEU A 173 -2.88 0.04 10.77
N SER A 174 -1.72 0.35 10.19
CA SER A 174 -1.19 1.71 10.34
C SER A 174 -2.19 2.71 9.77
N MET A 175 -2.25 3.90 10.35
CA MET A 175 -3.12 4.99 9.90
C MET A 175 -2.96 5.21 8.38
N MET A 176 -1.72 5.25 7.89
CA MET A 176 -1.49 5.50 6.46
C MET A 176 -1.82 4.31 5.56
N SER A 177 -1.69 3.07 6.06
CA SER A 177 -2.19 1.88 5.36
C SER A 177 -3.72 1.88 5.24
N ALA A 178 -4.40 2.35 6.29
CA ALA A 178 -5.85 2.50 6.28
C ALA A 178 -6.31 3.58 5.28
N MET A 179 -5.64 4.75 5.28
CA MET A 179 -5.88 5.80 4.28
C MET A 179 -5.63 5.28 2.86
N ALA A 180 -4.56 4.52 2.63
CA ALA A 180 -4.21 3.96 1.33
C ALA A 180 -5.32 3.07 0.75
N ILE A 181 -5.92 2.21 1.58
CA ILE A 181 -7.06 1.38 1.18
C ILE A 181 -8.27 2.24 0.86
N ALA A 182 -8.60 3.23 1.71
CA ALA A 182 -9.76 4.07 1.52
C ALA A 182 -9.71 4.87 0.21
N VAL A 183 -8.60 5.56 -0.04
CA VAL A 183 -8.42 6.32 -1.29
C VAL A 183 -8.36 5.41 -2.51
N HIS A 184 -7.82 4.19 -2.38
CA HIS A 184 -7.79 3.22 -3.47
C HIS A 184 -9.19 2.74 -3.85
N LEU A 185 -10.05 2.45 -2.88
CA LEU A 185 -11.44 2.06 -3.15
C LEU A 185 -12.25 3.21 -3.76
N ALA A 186 -12.03 4.45 -3.28
CA ALA A 186 -12.61 5.64 -3.90
C ALA A 186 -12.14 5.81 -5.36
N PHE A 187 -10.85 5.60 -5.63
CA PHE A 187 -10.28 5.63 -6.97
C PHE A 187 -10.86 4.56 -7.90
N SER A 188 -10.97 3.34 -7.40
CA SER A 188 -11.56 2.21 -8.14
C SER A 188 -13.01 2.53 -8.52
N ALA A 189 -13.79 3.07 -7.59
CA ALA A 189 -15.19 3.42 -7.81
C ALA A 189 -15.41 4.57 -8.81
N ARG A 190 -14.44 5.48 -8.98
CA ARG A 190 -14.50 6.52 -10.01
C ARG A 190 -14.48 5.91 -11.43
N TRP A 191 -13.76 4.81 -11.60
CA TRP A 191 -13.54 4.15 -12.88
C TRP A 191 -14.37 2.88 -13.09
N GLY A 192 -14.95 2.33 -12.02
CA GLY A 192 -15.91 1.24 -12.07
C GLY A 192 -17.19 1.68 -12.77
N GLY A 193 -17.56 1.00 -13.86
CA GLY A 193 -18.82 1.26 -14.57
C GLY A 193 -20.04 1.01 -13.68
N SER A 194 -21.20 1.57 -14.06
CA SER A 194 -22.48 1.45 -13.36
C SER A 194 -23.12 0.04 -13.39
N GLY A 195 -22.38 -0.99 -13.82
CA GLY A 195 -22.88 -2.34 -14.06
C GLY A 195 -22.93 -3.22 -12.82
N SER A 196 -24.14 -3.61 -12.42
CA SER A 196 -24.50 -4.75 -11.53
C SER A 196 -23.56 -5.02 -10.35
N LEU A 197 -23.74 -4.26 -9.27
CA LEU A 197 -23.03 -4.39 -8.00
C LEU A 197 -23.48 -5.64 -7.22
N ASP A 198 -22.99 -6.82 -7.59
CA ASP A 198 -22.74 -7.85 -6.57
C ASP A 198 -21.55 -7.33 -5.75
N TYR A 199 -21.87 -6.54 -4.72
CA TYR A 199 -20.87 -5.87 -3.91
C TYR A 199 -19.84 -6.89 -3.40
N PHE A 200 -18.57 -6.54 -3.58
CA PHE A 200 -17.44 -7.28 -3.09
C PHE A 200 -17.34 -7.16 -1.56
N THR A 201 -18.29 -7.77 -0.85
CA THR A 201 -18.43 -7.58 0.59
C THR A 201 -17.56 -8.60 1.34
N PRO A 202 -16.86 -8.18 2.39
CA PRO A 202 -16.21 -9.10 3.30
C PRO A 202 -17.28 -9.93 4.02
N LYS A 203 -17.17 -11.26 3.94
CA LYS A 203 -18.10 -12.22 4.55
C LYS A 203 -17.54 -12.80 5.85
N LYS A 204 -16.23 -13.06 5.89
CA LYS A 204 -15.51 -13.63 7.03
C LYS A 204 -14.66 -12.60 7.78
N GLY A 205 -14.60 -11.37 7.27
CA GLY A 205 -13.93 -10.26 7.95
C GLY A 205 -14.75 -9.74 9.13
N HIS A 206 -14.10 -9.13 10.10
CA HIS A 206 -14.75 -8.54 11.28
C HIS A 206 -14.36 -7.06 11.44
N MET A 207 -15.22 -6.30 12.12
CA MET A 207 -14.92 -4.91 12.48
C MET A 207 -13.79 -4.87 13.52
N PRO A 208 -12.78 -3.99 13.41
CA PRO A 208 -11.85 -3.74 14.51
C PRO A 208 -12.60 -3.18 15.74
N LEU A 209 -12.16 -3.51 16.95
CA LEU A 209 -12.67 -2.93 18.19
C LEU A 209 -11.54 -2.08 18.77
N SER A 210 -11.80 -0.79 18.97
CA SER A 210 -10.92 0.08 19.74
C SER A 210 -11.05 -0.21 21.23
N SER A 211 -10.10 0.24 22.05
CA SER A 211 -10.12 0.10 23.53
C SER A 211 -11.45 0.45 24.18
N ASP A 212 -12.24 1.36 23.58
CA ASP A 212 -13.37 2.01 24.24
C ASP A 212 -14.73 1.31 24.03
N SER A 213 -14.81 0.27 23.20
CA SER A 213 -16.07 -0.46 22.99
C SER A 213 -16.37 -1.46 24.12
N SER A 214 -17.37 -1.15 24.96
CA SER A 214 -18.08 -2.12 25.79
C SER A 214 -19.31 -2.61 25.03
N ALA A 215 -19.22 -3.70 24.26
CA ALA A 215 -20.41 -4.31 23.67
C ALA A 215 -20.27 -5.84 23.53
N THR A 216 -21.41 -6.47 23.74
CA THR A 216 -21.72 -7.88 24.00
C THR A 216 -21.27 -8.84 22.90
N LEU A 217 -20.62 -9.93 23.31
CA LEU A 217 -20.20 -11.06 22.47
C LEU A 217 -21.40 -11.70 21.75
N THR A 218 -21.34 -11.81 20.42
CA THR A 218 -22.23 -12.70 19.66
C THR A 218 -21.70 -14.13 19.74
N PRO A 219 -22.51 -15.14 20.11
CA PRO A 219 -22.04 -16.52 20.39
C PRO A 219 -21.38 -17.29 19.23
N HIS A 220 -21.31 -16.70 18.04
CA HIS A 220 -20.77 -17.31 16.82
C HIS A 220 -19.81 -16.40 16.03
N ALA A 221 -19.39 -15.26 16.59
CA ALA A 221 -18.41 -14.39 15.94
C ALA A 221 -16.97 -14.89 16.17
N LEU A 222 -16.10 -14.60 15.20
CA LEU A 222 -14.66 -14.84 15.35
C LEU A 222 -14.11 -14.00 16.53
N PRO A 223 -13.26 -14.57 17.40
CA PRO A 223 -12.74 -13.82 18.56
C PRO A 223 -12.02 -12.53 18.15
N HIS A 224 -12.32 -11.42 18.80
CA HIS A 224 -11.73 -10.13 18.49
C HIS A 224 -10.28 -10.00 19.00
N GLU A 225 -9.49 -9.04 18.50
CA GLU A 225 -8.18 -8.70 19.08
C GLU A 225 -8.22 -8.58 20.60
N LYS A 226 -9.29 -7.97 21.14
CA LYS A 226 -9.55 -7.89 22.60
C LYS A 226 -9.71 -9.24 23.27
N ASP A 227 -10.40 -10.19 22.62
CA ASP A 227 -10.61 -11.55 23.13
C ASP A 227 -9.31 -12.37 23.14
N LEU A 228 -8.34 -11.95 22.31
CA LEU A 228 -7.04 -12.62 22.16
C LEU A 228 -5.98 -12.09 23.13
N VAL A 229 -6.19 -10.94 23.78
CA VAL A 229 -5.18 -10.29 24.66
C VAL A 229 -4.72 -11.20 25.82
N HIS A 230 -5.61 -12.08 26.30
CA HIS A 230 -5.32 -12.99 27.41
C HIS A 230 -4.77 -14.36 26.97
N MET A 231 -4.72 -14.62 25.66
CA MET A 231 -4.27 -15.90 25.11
C MET A 231 -2.76 -15.92 24.90
N SER A 232 -2.16 -17.11 24.89
CA SER A 232 -0.75 -17.24 24.52
C SER A 232 -0.56 -16.99 23.02
N ASN A 233 0.64 -16.56 22.61
CA ASN A 233 0.96 -16.41 21.19
C ASN A 233 0.74 -17.69 20.38
N ALA A 234 0.88 -18.88 21.00
CA ALA A 234 0.63 -20.16 20.34
C ALA A 234 -0.86 -20.38 20.09
N ASP A 235 -1.71 -20.07 21.06
CA ASP A 235 -3.17 -20.20 20.93
C ASP A 235 -3.72 -19.21 19.91
N ILE A 236 -3.22 -17.97 19.91
CA ILE A 236 -3.57 -16.95 18.91
C ILE A 236 -3.23 -17.46 17.50
N LYS A 237 -2.03 -18.04 17.31
CA LYS A 237 -1.63 -18.64 16.02
C LYS A 237 -2.55 -19.77 15.60
N ALA A 238 -3.00 -20.61 16.53
CA ALA A 238 -3.93 -21.70 16.25
C ALA A 238 -5.31 -21.18 15.81
N VAL A 239 -5.84 -20.15 16.49
CA VAL A 239 -7.08 -19.47 16.08
C VAL A 239 -6.95 -18.86 14.68
N LEU A 240 -5.84 -18.17 14.40
CA LEU A 240 -5.58 -17.61 13.07
C LEU A 240 -5.48 -18.69 11.99
N ALA A 241 -4.87 -19.84 12.33
CA ALA A 241 -4.76 -21.00 11.45
C ALA A 241 -6.13 -21.60 11.12
N GLN A 242 -6.96 -21.76 12.13
CA GLN A 242 -8.33 -22.22 11.96
C GLN A 242 -9.15 -21.24 11.12
N ARG A 243 -9.00 -19.93 11.30
CA ARG A 243 -9.69 -18.95 10.45
C ARG A 243 -9.31 -19.06 8.99
N ARG A 244 -8.00 -19.18 8.73
CA ARG A 244 -7.52 -19.21 7.34
C ARG A 244 -7.80 -20.54 6.63
N SER A 245 -8.09 -21.63 7.35
CA SER A 245 -8.46 -22.91 6.73
C SER A 245 -9.80 -22.87 5.99
N PHE A 246 -10.65 -21.88 6.27
CA PHE A 246 -11.93 -21.68 5.56
C PHE A 246 -11.79 -20.92 4.23
N TYR A 247 -10.60 -20.46 3.86
CA TYR A 247 -10.37 -19.82 2.55
C TYR A 247 -9.95 -20.86 1.51
N LYS A 248 -10.50 -20.73 0.30
CA LYS A 248 -10.11 -21.58 -0.84
C LYS A 248 -8.64 -21.39 -1.25
N LEU A 249 -8.08 -20.21 -0.98
CA LEU A 249 -6.68 -19.88 -1.23
C LEU A 249 -6.04 -19.27 0.02
N GLN A 250 -4.82 -19.72 0.33
CA GLN A 250 -3.97 -19.03 1.31
C GLN A 250 -3.36 -17.77 0.70
N LEU A 251 -2.96 -16.83 1.55
CA LEU A 251 -2.29 -15.60 1.15
C LEU A 251 -1.03 -15.46 1.99
N SER A 252 0.10 -15.18 1.36
CA SER A 252 1.39 -14.98 2.02
C SER A 252 2.14 -13.84 1.35
N VAL A 253 3.15 -13.30 2.05
CA VAL A 253 3.94 -12.18 1.53
C VAL A 253 5.42 -12.55 1.46
N MET A 254 6.08 -12.09 0.40
CA MET A 254 7.53 -12.16 0.27
C MET A 254 8.06 -10.75 0.08
N VAL A 255 9.06 -10.36 0.88
CA VAL A 255 9.67 -9.03 0.80
C VAL A 255 11.13 -9.16 0.43
N HIS A 256 11.55 -8.39 -0.57
CA HIS A 256 12.94 -8.23 -0.93
C HIS A 256 13.63 -7.21 -0.01
N ASN A 257 14.78 -7.56 0.58
CA ASN A 257 15.47 -6.70 1.53
C ASN A 257 16.99 -6.69 1.31
N GLU A 258 17.46 -6.21 0.17
CA GLU A 258 18.90 -6.12 -0.12
C GLU A 258 19.52 -4.86 0.45
N PHE A 259 18.79 -3.74 0.38
CA PHE A 259 19.29 -2.45 0.82
C PHE A 259 18.83 -2.08 2.23
N GLY A 260 17.99 -2.86 2.90
CA GLY A 260 17.57 -2.57 4.28
C GLY A 260 16.33 -1.70 4.30
N ASP A 261 15.23 -2.21 3.76
CA ASP A 261 13.93 -1.59 3.68
C ASP A 261 13.38 -1.30 5.10
N ARG A 262 12.82 -0.09 5.27
CA ARG A 262 12.28 0.41 6.54
C ARG A 262 10.79 0.06 6.72
N ASN A 263 10.12 -0.35 5.65
CA ASN A 263 8.68 -0.62 5.60
C ASN A 263 8.32 -2.04 6.05
N ILE A 264 9.30 -2.95 6.18
CA ILE A 264 9.07 -4.38 6.45
C ILE A 264 8.19 -4.61 7.69
N GLY A 265 8.39 -3.85 8.76
CA GLY A 265 7.53 -3.94 9.95
C GLY A 265 6.07 -3.58 9.66
N ALA A 266 5.81 -2.56 8.85
CA ALA A 266 4.45 -2.19 8.47
C ALA A 266 3.82 -3.18 7.47
N ILE A 267 4.61 -3.75 6.55
CA ILE A 267 4.18 -4.85 5.68
C ILE A 267 3.76 -6.07 6.52
N MET A 268 4.54 -6.42 7.53
CA MET A 268 4.22 -7.49 8.47
C MET A 268 2.90 -7.23 9.22
N ARG A 269 2.67 -5.99 9.66
CA ARG A 269 1.40 -5.56 10.27
C ARG A 269 0.22 -5.73 9.32
N ASN A 270 0.36 -5.31 8.05
CA ASN A 270 -0.67 -5.51 7.03
C ASN A 270 -0.96 -7.01 6.79
N ALA A 271 0.09 -7.82 6.63
CA ALA A 271 -0.03 -9.26 6.41
C ALA A 271 -0.79 -9.96 7.55
N ASN A 272 -0.54 -9.56 8.79
CA ASN A 272 -1.30 -10.08 9.92
C ASN A 272 -2.76 -9.65 9.90
N VAL A 273 -3.06 -8.37 9.64
CA VAL A 273 -4.45 -7.88 9.55
C VAL A 273 -5.27 -8.67 8.53
N PHE A 274 -4.66 -9.06 7.40
CA PHE A 274 -5.32 -9.87 6.36
C PHE A 274 -5.10 -11.39 6.53
N ASN A 275 -4.63 -11.82 7.70
CA ASN A 275 -4.39 -13.20 8.11
C ASN A 275 -3.58 -14.01 7.09
N CYS A 276 -2.43 -13.46 6.69
CA CYS A 276 -1.47 -14.19 5.86
C CYS A 276 -0.92 -15.42 6.60
N GLU A 277 -0.64 -16.50 5.87
CA GLU A 277 -0.07 -17.73 6.45
C GLU A 277 1.37 -17.49 6.91
N GLU A 278 2.18 -16.82 6.08
CA GLU A 278 3.57 -16.50 6.40
C GLU A 278 4.10 -15.23 5.70
N MET A 279 5.29 -14.83 6.16
CA MET A 279 6.12 -13.79 5.57
C MET A 279 7.54 -14.31 5.32
N ILE A 280 8.00 -14.23 4.07
CA ILE A 280 9.38 -14.53 3.68
C ILE A 280 10.14 -13.22 3.50
N VAL A 281 11.31 -13.09 4.15
CA VAL A 281 12.23 -11.96 3.94
C VAL A 281 13.47 -12.47 3.21
N LEU A 282 13.67 -12.01 1.98
CA LEU A 282 14.85 -12.35 1.18
C LEU A 282 16.02 -11.40 1.47
N ASN A 283 17.24 -11.90 1.29
CA ASN A 283 18.51 -11.20 1.51
C ASN A 283 18.78 -10.85 2.98
N ARG A 284 18.70 -9.57 3.36
CA ARG A 284 19.09 -9.14 4.71
C ARG A 284 18.08 -9.60 5.73
N ARG A 285 18.57 -10.35 6.73
CA ARG A 285 17.74 -10.82 7.86
C ARG A 285 17.35 -9.71 8.84
N LYS A 286 18.16 -8.65 8.94
CA LYS A 286 17.96 -7.53 9.89
C LYS A 286 17.11 -6.44 9.24
N PHE A 287 15.99 -6.12 9.87
CA PHE A 287 15.09 -5.03 9.48
C PHE A 287 14.45 -4.37 10.70
N ASN A 288 13.88 -3.18 10.52
CA ASN A 288 13.20 -2.45 11.58
C ASN A 288 11.83 -3.08 11.89
N ARG A 289 11.68 -3.63 13.10
CA ARG A 289 10.45 -4.26 13.57
C ARG A 289 9.48 -3.30 14.27
N ARG A 290 9.84 -2.03 14.49
CA ARG A 290 8.99 -1.08 15.23
C ARG A 290 7.59 -0.94 14.61
N GLY A 291 7.52 -0.91 13.28
CA GLY A 291 6.24 -0.83 12.55
C GLY A 291 5.36 -2.08 12.66
N ALA A 292 5.88 -3.20 13.17
CA ALA A 292 5.12 -4.45 13.33
C ALA A 292 4.25 -4.46 14.59
N VAL A 293 4.51 -3.60 15.58
CA VAL A 293 3.68 -3.42 16.78
C VAL A 293 3.30 -4.75 17.46
N GLY A 294 4.27 -5.65 17.63
CA GLY A 294 4.06 -6.96 18.30
C GLY A 294 3.68 -8.10 17.34
N THR A 295 3.26 -7.79 16.12
CA THR A 295 2.87 -8.77 15.09
C THR A 295 3.97 -9.79 14.77
N GLN A 296 5.25 -9.42 14.96
CA GLN A 296 6.38 -10.33 14.74
C GLN A 296 6.35 -11.61 15.58
N HIS A 297 5.53 -11.64 16.65
CA HIS A 297 5.35 -12.82 17.48
C HIS A 297 4.27 -13.78 16.96
N LEU A 298 3.41 -13.30 16.06
CA LEU A 298 2.19 -13.97 15.60
C LEU A 298 2.29 -14.43 14.14
N LEU A 299 2.84 -13.60 13.26
CA LEU A 299 3.06 -13.98 11.86
C LEU A 299 4.31 -14.85 11.72
N THR A 300 4.15 -16.05 11.16
CA THR A 300 5.28 -16.92 10.82
C THR A 300 6.20 -16.19 9.84
N THR A 301 7.43 -15.90 10.26
CA THR A 301 8.39 -15.14 9.46
C THR A 301 9.69 -15.91 9.31
N THR A 302 10.15 -16.13 8.08
CA THR A 302 11.45 -16.74 7.79
C THR A 302 12.32 -15.80 6.97
N CYS A 303 13.64 -15.97 7.10
CA CYS A 303 14.59 -15.14 6.36
C CYS A 303 15.55 -16.03 5.58
N HIS A 304 15.64 -15.82 4.27
CA HIS A 304 16.49 -16.59 3.36
C HIS A 304 17.46 -15.66 2.65
N ALA A 305 18.67 -16.14 2.38
CA ALA A 305 19.66 -15.33 1.67
C ALA A 305 19.26 -15.13 0.20
N THR A 306 18.72 -16.16 -0.44
CA THR A 306 18.33 -16.16 -1.84
C THR A 306 17.04 -16.96 -2.03
N LEU A 307 16.37 -16.78 -3.17
CA LEU A 307 15.24 -17.63 -3.57
C LEU A 307 15.63 -19.10 -3.73
N SER A 308 16.87 -19.38 -4.17
CA SER A 308 17.35 -20.73 -4.43
C SER A 308 17.62 -21.56 -3.17
N ASP A 309 17.48 -20.97 -1.98
CA ASP A 309 17.57 -21.68 -0.70
C ASP A 309 16.52 -22.80 -0.64
N ALA A 310 16.94 -24.00 -0.25
CA ALA A 310 16.07 -25.18 -0.28
C ALA A 310 14.84 -25.06 0.64
N ASP A 311 14.99 -24.42 1.81
CA ASP A 311 13.84 -24.17 2.70
C ASP A 311 12.93 -23.08 2.11
N CYS A 312 13.50 -22.06 1.46
CA CYS A 312 12.70 -21.06 0.73
C CYS A 312 11.88 -21.73 -0.37
N GLN A 313 12.50 -22.59 -1.19
CA GLN A 313 11.80 -23.32 -2.25
C GLN A 313 10.71 -24.24 -1.70
N ALA A 314 10.96 -24.94 -0.59
CA ALA A 314 9.96 -25.77 0.06
C ALA A 314 8.73 -24.97 0.51
N ARG A 315 8.93 -23.76 1.04
CA ARG A 315 7.83 -22.85 1.44
C ARG A 315 7.04 -22.30 0.27
N LEU A 316 7.66 -22.12 -0.88
CA LEU A 316 6.98 -21.67 -2.11
C LEU A 316 6.14 -22.78 -2.76
N GLN A 317 6.24 -24.03 -2.32
CA GLN A 317 5.49 -25.13 -2.92
C GLN A 317 3.98 -24.91 -2.80
N GLY A 318 3.30 -25.00 -3.95
CA GLY A 318 1.86 -24.79 -4.05
C GLY A 318 1.44 -23.32 -4.12
N TYR A 319 2.35 -22.36 -4.01
CA TYR A 319 2.05 -20.95 -4.18
C TYR A 319 2.27 -20.49 -5.62
N VAL A 320 1.37 -19.62 -6.12
CA VAL A 320 1.63 -18.79 -7.29
C VAL A 320 2.26 -17.47 -6.84
N LEU A 321 3.31 -17.00 -7.51
CA LEU A 321 4.04 -15.78 -7.16
C LEU A 321 3.51 -14.61 -7.98
N TRP A 322 3.01 -13.59 -7.29
CA TRP A 322 2.43 -12.39 -7.86
C TRP A 322 3.30 -11.19 -7.52
N LEU A 323 3.88 -10.55 -8.52
CA LEU A 323 4.84 -9.45 -8.35
C LEU A 323 4.11 -8.10 -8.25
N LEU A 324 4.25 -7.39 -7.13
CA LEU A 324 3.61 -6.10 -6.92
C LEU A 324 4.39 -4.97 -7.59
N HIS A 325 3.74 -4.21 -8.46
CA HIS A 325 4.30 -3.01 -9.07
C HIS A 325 3.96 -1.75 -8.27
N GLN A 326 4.99 -0.98 -7.91
CA GLN A 326 4.88 0.18 -7.02
C GLN A 326 5.08 1.53 -7.71
N TYR A 327 5.27 1.55 -9.05
CA TYR A 327 5.30 2.75 -9.89
C TYR A 327 6.36 3.78 -9.48
N TYR A 328 7.55 3.33 -9.13
CA TYR A 328 8.69 4.23 -8.88
C TYR A 328 9.32 4.63 -10.22
N PRO A 329 9.23 5.90 -10.66
CA PRO A 329 9.71 6.30 -11.99
C PRO A 329 11.24 6.36 -12.10
N TYR A 330 11.92 6.66 -11.01
CA TYR A 330 13.37 6.90 -10.97
C TYR A 330 14.04 5.88 -10.05
N LEU A 331 13.85 4.60 -10.34
CA LEU A 331 14.24 3.49 -9.47
C LEU A 331 15.72 3.13 -9.59
N LYS A 332 16.27 2.55 -8.51
CA LYS A 332 17.57 1.85 -8.55
C LYS A 332 17.38 0.48 -9.21
N ILE A 333 18.19 0.19 -10.22
CA ILE A 333 18.15 -1.08 -10.95
C ILE A 333 19.15 -2.06 -10.32
N HIS A 334 18.71 -3.24 -9.86
CA HIS A 334 19.56 -4.22 -9.14
C HIS A 334 20.76 -4.74 -9.97
N ALA A 335 20.62 -4.82 -11.29
CA ALA A 335 21.65 -5.36 -12.19
C ALA A 335 22.70 -4.33 -12.65
N VAL A 336 22.55 -3.05 -12.33
CA VAL A 336 23.48 -2.00 -12.77
C VAL A 336 24.41 -1.65 -11.60
N PRO A 337 25.73 -1.90 -11.70
CA PRO A 337 26.67 -1.51 -10.68
C PRO A 337 26.62 0.01 -10.50
N SER A 338 26.14 0.47 -9.35
CA SER A 338 26.32 1.86 -8.98
C SER A 338 27.76 2.01 -8.50
N HIS A 339 28.62 2.68 -9.28
CA HIS A 339 29.93 3.15 -8.82
C HIS A 339 29.83 4.14 -7.64
N ASP A 340 28.61 4.55 -7.31
CA ASP A 340 28.32 5.59 -6.38
C ASP A 340 27.88 5.00 -5.03
N SER A 341 28.82 4.97 -4.08
CA SER A 341 28.53 4.69 -2.66
C SER A 341 27.73 5.81 -1.99
N ASP A 342 27.54 6.95 -2.67
CA ASP A 342 26.90 8.15 -2.17
C ASP A 342 25.53 8.45 -2.85
N ALA A 343 25.09 7.65 -3.82
CA ALA A 343 23.84 7.92 -4.53
C ALA A 343 22.58 7.59 -3.73
N THR A 344 21.64 8.53 -3.74
CA THR A 344 20.24 8.37 -3.29
C THR A 344 19.56 7.22 -4.07
N PHE A 345 18.45 6.65 -3.60
CA PHE A 345 17.74 5.58 -4.37
C PHE A 345 17.16 6.08 -5.69
N LEU A 346 17.17 7.39 -5.92
CA LEU A 346 16.60 8.07 -7.07
C LEU A 346 17.64 8.37 -8.15
N ARG A 347 17.21 8.26 -9.40
CA ARG A 347 18.00 8.50 -10.61
C ARG A 347 17.26 9.49 -11.51
N HIS A 348 17.00 10.70 -11.01
CA HIS A 348 16.21 11.70 -11.74
C HIS A 348 16.94 12.24 -12.97
N ASP A 349 18.27 12.13 -12.97
CA ASP A 349 19.22 12.56 -13.99
C ASP A 349 19.49 11.49 -15.05
N ASP A 350 19.05 10.26 -14.82
CA ASP A 350 19.21 9.16 -15.74
C ASP A 350 18.33 9.36 -16.99
N ALA A 351 19.00 9.62 -18.11
CA ALA A 351 18.35 9.90 -19.39
C ALA A 351 17.48 8.74 -19.89
N HIS A 352 17.82 7.49 -19.56
CA HIS A 352 17.04 6.32 -19.94
C HIS A 352 15.74 6.24 -19.15
N LEU A 353 15.79 6.46 -17.82
CA LEU A 353 14.60 6.55 -16.97
C LEU A 353 13.69 7.73 -17.37
N GLN A 354 14.27 8.90 -17.68
CA GLN A 354 13.51 10.05 -18.19
C GLN A 354 12.85 9.76 -19.54
N TRP A 355 13.57 9.12 -20.47
CA TRP A 355 13.04 8.73 -21.77
C TRP A 355 11.90 7.72 -21.62
N TRP A 356 12.06 6.70 -20.77
CA TRP A 356 11.04 5.70 -20.51
C TRP A 356 9.77 6.35 -19.95
N LEU A 357 9.90 7.21 -18.94
CA LEU A 357 8.77 7.90 -18.32
C LEU A 357 7.99 8.74 -19.35
N LYS A 358 8.69 9.40 -20.28
CA LYS A 358 8.08 10.26 -21.31
C LYS A 358 7.34 9.47 -22.41
N ASN A 359 7.72 8.23 -22.68
CA ASN A 359 7.26 7.50 -23.88
C ASN A 359 6.45 6.22 -23.61
N ARG A 360 6.40 5.71 -22.36
CA ARG A 360 5.97 4.32 -22.10
C ARG A 360 5.05 4.10 -20.87
N VAL A 361 4.51 5.14 -20.24
CA VAL A 361 3.32 5.05 -19.34
C VAL A 361 3.41 3.88 -18.32
N HIS A 362 4.43 3.86 -17.46
CA HIS A 362 4.64 2.84 -16.40
C HIS A 362 4.54 1.35 -16.77
N CYS A 363 4.56 0.99 -18.06
CA CYS A 363 4.55 -0.42 -18.46
C CYS A 363 5.89 -1.10 -18.12
N LEU A 364 5.84 -2.30 -17.54
CA LEU A 364 7.03 -3.08 -17.16
C LEU A 364 7.59 -3.98 -18.29
N TYR A 365 7.07 -3.93 -19.51
CA TYR A 365 7.53 -4.77 -20.64
C TYR A 365 8.45 -4.04 -21.63
N LYS A 366 9.26 -4.82 -22.38
CA LYS A 366 10.12 -4.57 -23.59
C LYS A 366 11.02 -3.32 -23.66
N ALA A 367 10.73 -2.29 -22.88
CA ALA A 367 11.43 -1.01 -22.81
C ALA A 367 11.57 -0.51 -21.35
N HIS A 368 11.20 -1.32 -20.35
CA HIS A 368 11.45 -0.96 -18.96
C HIS A 368 12.96 -0.90 -18.73
N PRO A 369 13.48 0.05 -17.94
CA PRO A 369 14.91 0.15 -17.62
C PRO A 369 15.51 -1.11 -16.98
N ALA A 370 14.67 -1.98 -16.42
CA ALA A 370 15.08 -3.29 -15.94
C ALA A 370 15.04 -4.42 -16.99
N SER A 371 14.54 -4.18 -18.21
CA SER A 371 14.22 -5.21 -19.21
C SER A 371 15.09 -5.27 -20.48
N ASN A 372 16.01 -4.33 -20.78
CA ASN A 372 16.97 -4.40 -21.92
C ASN A 372 18.19 -3.49 -21.63
N ASP A 373 19.49 -3.85 -21.73
CA ASP A 373 20.37 -4.33 -22.83
C ASP A 373 20.61 -3.29 -23.96
N SER A 374 21.75 -2.57 -23.98
CA SER A 374 23.00 -3.01 -24.67
C SER A 374 24.32 -2.44 -24.13
N GLU A 375 24.30 -1.51 -23.16
CA GLU A 375 25.53 -0.83 -22.67
C GLU A 375 25.99 -1.27 -21.26
N SER A 376 25.23 -2.12 -20.58
CA SER A 376 25.56 -2.52 -19.21
C SER A 376 26.65 -3.60 -19.18
N HIS A 377 27.72 -3.37 -18.40
CA HIS A 377 28.79 -4.33 -18.10
C HIS A 377 28.32 -5.54 -17.24
N CYS A 378 27.03 -5.87 -17.27
CA CYS A 378 26.43 -6.91 -16.45
C CYS A 378 26.51 -8.29 -17.16
N PRO A 379 26.93 -9.38 -16.47
CA PRO A 379 27.01 -10.72 -17.05
C PRO A 379 25.68 -11.20 -17.65
N GLN A 380 25.74 -12.00 -18.73
CA GLN A 380 24.54 -12.54 -19.41
C GLN A 380 23.66 -13.41 -18.50
N SER A 381 24.24 -14.09 -17.49
CA SER A 381 23.50 -14.94 -16.54
C SER A 381 22.59 -14.16 -15.57
N SER A 382 22.78 -12.85 -15.45
CA SER A 382 22.06 -11.93 -14.56
C SER A 382 20.95 -11.13 -15.26
N ARG A 383 20.55 -11.52 -16.48
CA ARG A 383 19.51 -10.86 -17.29
C ARG A 383 18.22 -11.68 -17.34
N ALA A 384 17.07 -11.02 -17.48
CA ALA A 384 15.80 -11.65 -17.86
C ALA A 384 15.74 -11.70 -19.36
N SER A 385 15.22 -12.78 -19.92
CA SER A 385 14.90 -12.79 -21.33
C SER A 385 13.71 -11.85 -21.60
N GLU A 386 13.54 -11.43 -22.86
CA GLU A 386 12.29 -10.77 -23.27
C GLU A 386 11.06 -11.64 -22.93
N ASP A 387 11.21 -12.96 -23.01
CA ASP A 387 10.16 -13.93 -22.69
C ASP A 387 9.77 -13.91 -21.21
N ASP A 388 10.73 -13.71 -20.29
CA ASP A 388 10.45 -13.60 -18.85
C ASP A 388 9.52 -12.42 -18.54
N TRP A 389 9.78 -11.27 -19.16
CA TRP A 389 8.96 -10.07 -19.01
C TRP A 389 7.64 -10.16 -19.76
N ALA A 390 7.65 -10.73 -20.97
CA ALA A 390 6.43 -10.95 -21.75
C ALA A 390 5.44 -11.82 -20.96
N ARG A 391 5.93 -12.94 -20.40
CA ARG A 391 5.13 -13.85 -19.57
C ARG A 391 4.48 -13.16 -18.36
N LEU A 392 5.18 -12.24 -17.70
CA LEU A 392 4.59 -11.47 -16.58
C LEU A 392 3.47 -10.53 -17.01
N CYS A 393 3.52 -10.04 -18.25
CA CYS A 393 2.61 -9.03 -18.77
C CYS A 393 1.46 -9.63 -19.62
N GLU A 394 1.43 -10.94 -19.84
CA GLU A 394 0.36 -11.60 -20.62
C GLU A 394 -0.99 -11.58 -19.89
N ASP A 395 -0.99 -11.64 -18.55
CA ASP A 395 -2.21 -11.69 -17.72
C ASP A 395 -2.02 -10.84 -16.46
N GLU A 396 -1.85 -9.53 -16.69
CA GLU A 396 -1.70 -8.51 -15.65
C GLU A 396 -2.96 -8.40 -14.78
N ILE A 397 -2.75 -8.06 -13.50
CA ILE A 397 -3.81 -7.92 -12.51
C ILE A 397 -3.89 -6.48 -12.08
N PHE A 398 -5.07 -5.87 -12.18
CA PHE A 398 -5.30 -4.48 -11.80
C PHE A 398 -6.13 -4.41 -10.52
N LEU A 399 -5.53 -3.91 -9.43
CA LEU A 399 -6.18 -3.92 -8.11
C LEU A 399 -7.38 -2.97 -8.00
N ASP A 400 -7.44 -1.98 -8.90
CA ASP A 400 -8.55 -1.05 -9.07
C ASP A 400 -9.67 -1.56 -10.00
N ASP A 401 -9.59 -2.80 -10.46
CA ASP A 401 -10.59 -3.47 -11.29
C ASP A 401 -11.04 -4.78 -10.63
N GLU A 402 -12.31 -4.79 -10.18
CA GLU A 402 -12.89 -5.96 -9.51
C GLU A 402 -12.96 -7.19 -10.40
N HIS A 403 -13.23 -7.02 -11.69
CA HIS A 403 -13.28 -8.13 -12.63
C HIS A 403 -11.89 -8.72 -12.84
N SER A 404 -10.86 -7.86 -12.98
CA SER A 404 -9.47 -8.29 -13.14
C SER A 404 -9.02 -9.17 -11.96
N ILE A 405 -9.20 -8.68 -10.71
CA ILE A 405 -8.79 -9.42 -9.53
C ILE A 405 -9.62 -10.71 -9.37
N MET A 406 -10.93 -10.65 -9.59
CA MET A 406 -11.78 -11.84 -9.43
C MET A 406 -11.46 -12.93 -10.41
N LYS A 407 -11.28 -12.58 -11.69
CA LYS A 407 -10.82 -13.52 -12.70
C LYS A 407 -9.50 -14.14 -12.26
N ALA A 408 -8.52 -13.32 -11.90
CA ALA A 408 -7.19 -13.80 -11.52
C ALA A 408 -7.20 -14.75 -10.30
N VAL A 409 -8.00 -14.43 -9.28
CA VAL A 409 -8.14 -15.23 -8.06
C VAL A 409 -8.92 -16.53 -8.31
N LYS A 410 -9.99 -16.49 -9.12
CA LYS A 410 -10.72 -17.70 -9.58
C LYS A 410 -9.84 -18.61 -10.42
N ASP A 411 -9.09 -18.05 -11.35
CA ASP A 411 -8.14 -18.78 -12.19
C ASP A 411 -7.13 -19.50 -11.29
N THR A 412 -6.55 -18.81 -10.31
CA THR A 412 -5.58 -19.41 -9.38
C THR A 412 -6.15 -20.61 -8.63
N ALA A 413 -7.38 -20.48 -8.11
CA ALA A 413 -8.06 -21.59 -7.43
C ALA A 413 -8.33 -22.77 -8.38
N THR A 414 -8.72 -22.49 -9.62
CA THR A 414 -9.03 -23.51 -10.64
C THR A 414 -7.78 -24.27 -11.10
N HIS A 415 -6.62 -23.61 -11.15
CA HIS A 415 -5.33 -24.24 -11.47
C HIS A 415 -4.76 -25.09 -10.31
N GLY A 416 -5.43 -25.17 -9.16
CA GLY A 416 -5.04 -26.04 -8.06
C GLY A 416 -3.91 -25.52 -7.18
N TYR A 417 -3.59 -24.23 -7.25
CA TYR A 417 -2.66 -23.61 -6.30
C TYR A 417 -3.23 -23.63 -4.88
N ARG A 418 -2.36 -23.83 -3.88
CA ARG A 418 -2.66 -23.68 -2.45
C ARG A 418 -3.00 -22.23 -2.10
N GLY A 419 -2.31 -21.28 -2.73
CA GLY A 419 -2.40 -19.88 -2.36
C GLY A 419 -1.60 -18.95 -3.26
N ILE A 420 -1.65 -17.66 -2.91
CA ILE A 420 -0.96 -16.57 -3.59
C ILE A 420 0.17 -16.05 -2.69
N MET A 421 1.38 -16.01 -3.22
CA MET A 421 2.54 -15.37 -2.60
C MET A 421 2.72 -13.99 -3.24
N LEU A 422 2.32 -12.94 -2.52
CA LEU A 422 2.49 -11.57 -2.97
C LEU A 422 3.94 -11.15 -2.75
N VAL A 423 4.68 -10.98 -3.85
CA VAL A 423 6.06 -10.54 -3.88
C VAL A 423 6.10 -9.01 -3.88
N ILE A 424 6.72 -8.43 -2.87
CA ILE A 424 6.85 -6.99 -2.66
C ILE A 424 8.31 -6.59 -2.87
N PRO A 425 8.61 -5.85 -3.96
CA PRO A 425 9.93 -5.29 -4.19
C PRO A 425 10.35 -4.33 -3.07
N GLU A 426 11.65 -4.09 -2.98
CA GLU A 426 12.20 -3.09 -2.07
C GLU A 426 11.86 -1.68 -2.59
N GLU A 427 11.45 -0.78 -1.68
CA GLU A 427 11.07 0.58 -2.03
C GLU A 427 12.13 1.28 -2.90
N GLY A 428 11.69 1.88 -4.03
CA GLY A 428 12.58 2.62 -4.92
C GLY A 428 13.51 1.77 -5.76
N THR A 429 13.27 0.47 -5.86
CA THR A 429 14.09 -0.44 -6.67
C THR A 429 13.29 -1.08 -7.81
N SER A 430 13.98 -1.51 -8.88
CA SER A 430 13.39 -2.44 -9.84
C SER A 430 13.09 -3.77 -9.15
N PRO A 431 12.16 -4.58 -9.67
CA PRO A 431 12.10 -5.99 -9.31
C PRO A 431 13.46 -6.67 -9.57
N PRO A 432 14.00 -7.43 -8.60
CA PRO A 432 15.16 -8.29 -8.80
C PRO A 432 14.90 -9.33 -9.88
N ILE A 433 15.96 -9.70 -10.60
CA ILE A 433 15.85 -10.53 -11.80
C ILE A 433 15.33 -11.94 -11.50
N GLU A 434 15.78 -12.52 -10.41
CA GLU A 434 15.36 -13.82 -9.93
C GLU A 434 13.87 -13.87 -9.59
N LEU A 435 13.30 -12.75 -9.13
CA LEU A 435 11.86 -12.65 -8.87
C LEU A 435 11.07 -12.50 -10.17
N VAL A 436 11.60 -11.77 -11.16
CA VAL A 436 10.98 -11.65 -12.49
C VAL A 436 10.88 -13.02 -13.18
N LYS A 437 11.95 -13.82 -13.11
CA LYS A 437 12.01 -15.17 -13.66
C LYS A 437 11.02 -16.15 -13.01
N CYS A 438 10.74 -15.97 -11.71
CA CYS A 438 9.92 -16.91 -10.95
C CYS A 438 8.46 -16.47 -10.77
N ALA A 439 8.16 -15.18 -10.80
CA ALA A 439 6.79 -14.68 -10.68
C ALA A 439 5.97 -15.02 -11.92
N GLN A 440 4.68 -15.32 -11.75
CA GLN A 440 3.78 -15.71 -12.83
C GLN A 440 2.94 -14.54 -13.35
N ARG A 441 2.64 -13.56 -12.50
CA ARG A 441 1.80 -12.42 -12.86
C ARG A 441 2.32 -11.13 -12.28
N LEU A 442 2.09 -10.05 -13.01
CA LEU A 442 2.33 -8.69 -12.54
C LEU A 442 1.05 -8.10 -11.94
N VAL A 443 1.17 -7.52 -10.75
CA VAL A 443 0.07 -6.89 -10.01
C VAL A 443 0.26 -5.38 -9.99
N HIS A 444 -0.65 -4.69 -10.64
CA HIS A 444 -0.75 -3.25 -10.71
C HIS A 444 -1.64 -2.72 -9.59
N VAL A 445 -1.13 -1.76 -8.79
CA VAL A 445 -1.99 -1.03 -7.83
C VAL A 445 -3.12 -0.31 -8.55
N VAL A 446 -2.85 0.29 -9.72
CA VAL A 446 -3.89 0.90 -10.56
C VAL A 446 -3.58 0.69 -12.03
N HIS A 447 -4.59 0.64 -12.89
CA HIS A 447 -4.33 0.58 -14.33
C HIS A 447 -3.44 1.77 -14.77
N PRO A 448 -2.30 1.55 -15.47
CA PRO A 448 -1.34 2.61 -15.79
C PRO A 448 -1.96 3.83 -16.51
N SER A 449 -2.93 3.62 -17.40
CA SER A 449 -3.60 4.72 -18.12
C SER A 449 -4.46 5.65 -17.25
N ARG A 450 -4.71 5.28 -15.98
CA ARG A 450 -5.52 6.07 -15.03
C ARG A 450 -4.65 6.95 -14.13
N LEU A 451 -3.33 6.90 -14.28
CA LEU A 451 -2.38 7.70 -13.52
C LEU A 451 -1.99 8.99 -14.26
N ALA A 452 -1.72 10.03 -13.48
CA ALA A 452 -1.10 11.25 -13.98
C ALA A 452 0.42 11.15 -13.88
N HIS A 453 1.06 10.60 -14.91
CA HIS A 453 2.50 10.27 -14.90
C HIS A 453 3.44 11.44 -14.58
N GLU A 454 3.05 12.67 -14.92
CA GLU A 454 3.89 13.86 -14.67
C GLU A 454 3.99 14.22 -13.19
N VAL A 455 3.01 13.80 -12.38
CA VAL A 455 2.84 14.22 -10.98
C VAL A 455 2.84 13.03 -10.01
N GLN A 456 2.61 11.82 -10.53
CA GLN A 456 2.52 10.59 -9.77
C GLN A 456 3.84 10.27 -9.05
N ARG A 457 3.71 9.67 -7.87
CA ARG A 457 4.84 9.19 -7.06
C ARG A 457 4.54 7.77 -6.59
N GLY A 458 5.49 6.85 -6.78
CA GLY A 458 5.32 5.45 -6.39
C GLY A 458 4.93 5.26 -4.93
N LEU A 459 4.28 4.14 -4.61
CA LEU A 459 3.82 3.82 -3.26
C LEU A 459 4.80 2.87 -2.56
N ASN A 460 5.22 3.21 -1.34
CA ASN A 460 6.12 2.30 -0.60
C ASN A 460 5.48 0.94 -0.32
N GLY A 461 6.30 -0.02 0.09
CA GLY A 461 5.86 -1.40 0.29
C GLY A 461 4.72 -1.50 1.31
N ALA A 462 4.68 -0.63 2.32
CA ALA A 462 3.62 -0.62 3.32
C ALA A 462 2.27 -0.13 2.79
N LEU A 463 2.24 0.90 1.94
CA LEU A 463 1.00 1.42 1.36
C LEU A 463 0.49 0.48 0.25
N ALA A 464 1.37 0.06 -0.66
CA ALA A 464 1.01 -0.82 -1.77
C ALA A 464 0.56 -2.21 -1.29
N SER A 465 1.24 -2.79 -0.30
CA SER A 465 0.82 -4.08 0.26
C SER A 465 -0.50 -4.01 1.04
N ALA A 466 -0.78 -2.89 1.72
CA ALA A 466 -2.06 -2.73 2.41
C ALA A 466 -3.23 -2.81 1.41
N ILE A 467 -3.11 -2.09 0.29
CA ILE A 467 -4.07 -2.12 -0.82
C ILE A 467 -4.17 -3.54 -1.38
N ALA A 468 -3.05 -4.12 -1.80
CA ALA A 468 -3.03 -5.44 -2.42
C ALA A 468 -3.64 -6.51 -1.52
N LEU A 469 -3.23 -6.59 -0.25
CA LEU A 469 -3.75 -7.59 0.67
C LEU A 469 -5.24 -7.42 0.96
N GLU A 470 -5.73 -6.17 1.03
CA GLU A 470 -7.16 -5.91 1.17
C GLU A 470 -7.94 -6.46 -0.04
N ARG A 471 -7.55 -6.03 -1.25
CA ARG A 471 -8.25 -6.43 -2.48
C ARG A 471 -8.19 -7.95 -2.70
N LEU A 472 -7.04 -8.57 -2.47
CA LEU A 472 -6.85 -10.01 -2.60
C LEU A 472 -7.65 -10.78 -1.56
N ARG A 473 -7.61 -10.38 -0.29
CA ARG A 473 -8.35 -11.09 0.76
C ARG A 473 -9.86 -10.98 0.54
N THR A 474 -10.36 -9.81 0.18
CA THR A 474 -11.78 -9.63 -0.14
C THR A 474 -12.17 -10.49 -1.36
N ALA A 475 -11.29 -10.66 -2.34
CA ALA A 475 -11.54 -11.55 -3.48
C ALA A 475 -11.58 -13.02 -3.12
N ILE A 476 -10.59 -13.47 -2.34
CA ILE A 476 -10.52 -14.84 -1.84
C ILE A 476 -11.73 -15.17 -0.95
N ASP A 477 -12.22 -14.20 -0.17
CA ASP A 477 -13.40 -14.37 0.68
C ASP A 477 -14.71 -14.48 -0.12
N ASN A 478 -14.72 -13.97 -1.36
CA ASN A 478 -15.85 -14.05 -2.29
C ASN A 478 -15.74 -15.17 -3.33
N LEU A 479 -14.71 -16.02 -3.25
CA LEU A 479 -14.66 -17.29 -3.98
C LEU A 479 -15.56 -18.35 -3.35
#